data_AF-A0A7C7UZK7-F1
#
_entry.id   AF-A0A7C7UZK7-F1
#
_cell.length_a   1.000
_cell.length_b   1.000
_cell.length_c   1.000
_cell.angle_alpha   90.00
_cell.angle_beta   90.00
_cell.angle_gamma   90.00
#
_symmetry.space_group_name_H-M   'P 1'
#
loop_
_entity.id
_entity.type
_entity.pdbx_description
1 polymer ?
#
loop_
_entity_poly.entity_id
_entity_poly.type
_entity_poly.pdbx_seq_one_letter_code
_entity_poly.pdbx_strand_id
1 'polypeptide(L)'
;MFFLDIALRGSTIGLLILLAGLLWRAPIGWAGRVSILAVALSQSAFLLTSAAMPLVFPPLLAANLTLVASLMPTAITWLIVTIFLDPPGRRWPWLVASFLVSAHLYLYATAPEMVLFIPCATSALALYAALFGLALWSSRDDLVDCRCRARPGFAAAIAGLGLILTSAQAFGLAELGEPGFALLQSSGTLAVTFAFAAWILHPDEARWPGAATEAAAPRPSPTQDVDTALMARIRAAMGAGIWREEGLTIGALATQLVVPE
;
A
#
# COMPACT_ATOMS: atom_id res chain seq x y z
N MET A 1 -5.75 7.64 -30.64
CA MET A 1 -4.92 7.66 -29.41
C MET A 1 -5.67 8.28 -28.24
N PHE A 2 -6.25 9.48 -28.38
CA PHE A 2 -7.04 10.13 -27.31
C PHE A 2 -8.23 9.30 -26.77
N PHE A 3 -9.06 8.72 -27.63
CA PHE A 3 -10.18 7.88 -27.18
C PHE A 3 -9.73 6.63 -26.42
N LEU A 4 -8.59 6.05 -26.81
CA LEU A 4 -8.01 4.91 -26.12
C LEU A 4 -7.50 5.32 -24.73
N ASP A 5 -6.80 6.46 -24.62
CA ASP A 5 -6.38 7.01 -23.32
C ASP A 5 -7.57 7.25 -22.38
N ILE A 6 -8.64 7.88 -22.88
CA ILE A 6 -9.87 8.11 -22.11
C ILE A 6 -10.50 6.77 -21.67
N ALA A 7 -10.56 5.78 -22.55
CA ALA A 7 -11.11 4.46 -22.22
C ALA A 7 -10.26 3.74 -21.15
N LEU A 8 -8.93 3.81 -21.23
CA LEU A 8 -8.02 3.22 -20.25
C LEU A 8 -8.14 3.90 -18.88
N ARG A 9 -8.23 5.23 -18.85
CA ARG A 9 -8.46 6.01 -17.62
C ARG A 9 -9.81 5.70 -17.00
N GLY A 10 -10.87 5.70 -17.81
CA GLY A 10 -12.22 5.34 -17.36
C GLY A 10 -12.30 3.92 -16.80
N SER A 11 -11.64 2.96 -17.46
CA SER A 11 -11.53 1.57 -16.98
C SER A 11 -10.80 1.50 -15.63
N THR A 12 -9.72 2.25 -15.48
CA THR A 12 -8.95 2.33 -14.23
C THR A 12 -9.78 2.93 -13.09
N ILE A 13 -10.47 4.04 -13.35
CA ILE A 13 -11.37 4.70 -12.39
C ILE A 13 -12.48 3.74 -11.96
N GLY A 14 -13.16 3.11 -12.93
CA GLY A 14 -14.23 2.15 -12.66
C GLY A 14 -13.74 0.97 -11.81
N LEU A 15 -12.57 0.42 -12.14
CA LEU A 15 -11.97 -0.69 -11.39
C LEU A 15 -11.61 -0.28 -9.96
N LEU A 16 -11.03 0.92 -9.75
CA LEU A 16 -10.69 1.43 -8.42
C LEU A 16 -11.91 1.63 -7.53
N ILE A 17 -12.98 2.23 -8.08
CA ILE A 17 -14.23 2.46 -7.35
C ILE A 17 -14.91 1.12 -7.02
N LEU A 18 -14.97 0.19 -7.98
CA LEU A 18 -15.50 -1.15 -7.76
C LEU A 18 -14.71 -1.87 -6.66
N LEU A 19 -13.38 -1.80 -6.72
CA LEU A 19 -12.49 -2.43 -5.75
C LEU A 19 -12.70 -1.84 -4.34
N ALA A 20 -12.76 -0.52 -4.22
CA ALA A 20 -13.05 0.14 -2.94
C ALA A 20 -14.42 -0.29 -2.38
N GLY A 21 -15.45 -0.41 -3.25
CA GLY A 21 -16.78 -0.88 -2.85
C GLY A 21 -16.81 -2.34 -2.39
N LEU A 22 -16.13 -3.25 -3.12
CA LEU A 22 -16.03 -4.66 -2.76
C LEU A 22 -15.28 -4.86 -1.43
N LEU A 23 -14.15 -4.17 -1.26
CA LEU A 23 -13.32 -4.29 -0.07
C LEU A 23 -13.91 -3.60 1.16
N TRP A 24 -14.91 -2.73 0.98
CA TRP A 24 -15.67 -2.18 2.10
C TRP A 24 -16.42 -3.27 2.89
N ARG A 25 -16.82 -4.36 2.21
CA ARG A 25 -17.50 -5.52 2.80
C ARG A 25 -16.54 -6.64 3.21
N ALA A 26 -15.28 -6.57 2.80
CA ALA A 26 -14.28 -7.58 3.15
C ALA A 26 -13.89 -7.50 4.64
N PRO A 27 -13.42 -8.60 5.26
CA PRO A 27 -12.98 -8.65 6.66
C PRO A 27 -11.61 -7.95 6.90
N ILE A 28 -11.43 -6.78 6.28
CA ILE A 28 -10.25 -5.93 6.34
C ILE A 28 -10.44 -4.90 7.47
N GLY A 29 -9.37 -4.60 8.22
CA GLY A 29 -9.40 -3.55 9.23
C GLY A 29 -9.70 -2.16 8.67
N TRP A 30 -10.24 -1.26 9.51
CA TRP A 30 -10.65 0.09 9.10
C TRP A 30 -9.57 0.88 8.35
N ALA A 31 -8.33 0.85 8.84
CA ALA A 31 -7.19 1.52 8.20
C ALA A 31 -6.93 1.01 6.77
N GLY A 32 -7.14 -0.28 6.51
CA GLY A 32 -7.03 -0.85 5.18
C GLY A 32 -8.13 -0.35 4.24
N ARG A 33 -9.39 -0.33 4.70
CA ARG A 33 -10.52 0.15 3.91
C ARG A 33 -10.37 1.62 3.53
N VAL A 34 -9.99 2.46 4.49
CA VAL A 34 -9.85 3.90 4.24
C VAL A 34 -8.64 4.21 3.36
N SER A 35 -7.51 3.50 3.51
CA SER A 35 -6.35 3.71 2.62
C SER A 35 -6.64 3.32 1.16
N ILE A 36 -7.38 2.24 0.92
CA ILE A 36 -7.81 1.84 -0.43
C ILE A 36 -8.78 2.87 -1.02
N LEU A 37 -9.75 3.35 -0.23
CA LEU A 37 -10.65 4.41 -0.65
C LEU A 37 -9.89 5.70 -0.97
N ALA A 38 -8.91 6.08 -0.14
CA ALA A 38 -8.06 7.25 -0.38
C ALA A 38 -7.31 7.13 -1.71
N VAL A 39 -6.72 5.96 -2.00
CA VAL A 39 -6.04 5.70 -3.29
C VAL A 39 -7.03 5.78 -4.44
N ALA A 40 -8.20 5.17 -4.32
CA ALA A 40 -9.22 5.20 -5.37
C ALA A 40 -9.63 6.65 -5.71
N LEU A 41 -9.87 7.49 -4.69
CA LEU A 41 -10.27 8.88 -4.88
C LEU A 41 -9.14 9.75 -5.44
N SER A 42 -7.94 9.68 -4.84
CA SER A 42 -6.80 10.49 -5.29
C SER A 42 -6.34 10.12 -6.68
N GLN A 43 -6.28 8.82 -7.00
CA GLN A 43 -5.89 8.35 -8.33
C GLN A 43 -6.94 8.71 -9.37
N SER A 44 -8.23 8.60 -9.03
CA SER A 44 -9.30 8.99 -9.97
C SER A 44 -9.24 10.48 -10.29
N ALA A 45 -9.04 11.33 -9.27
CA ALA A 45 -8.85 12.76 -9.47
C ALA A 45 -7.62 13.05 -10.34
N PHE A 46 -6.49 12.38 -10.07
CA PHE A 46 -5.27 12.52 -10.87
C PHE A 46 -5.47 12.10 -12.33
N LEU A 47 -6.17 11.00 -12.58
CA LEU A 47 -6.44 10.53 -13.96
C LEU A 47 -7.36 11.49 -14.73
N LEU A 48 -8.28 12.18 -14.04
CA LEU A 48 -9.14 13.19 -14.64
C LEU A 48 -8.39 14.50 -14.95
N THR A 49 -7.48 14.93 -14.06
CA THR A 49 -6.72 16.18 -14.25
C THR A 49 -5.52 16.04 -15.18
N SER A 50 -4.97 14.83 -15.33
CA SER A 50 -3.82 14.54 -16.21
C SER A 50 -4.19 13.96 -17.57
N ALA A 51 -5.45 14.09 -18.01
CA ALA A 51 -5.91 13.56 -19.29
C ALA A 51 -5.20 14.24 -20.48
N ALA A 52 -4.86 13.46 -21.52
CA ALA A 52 -4.21 13.99 -22.72
C ALA A 52 -5.09 15.02 -23.45
N MET A 53 -6.40 14.81 -23.40
CA MET A 53 -7.39 15.80 -23.84
C MET A 53 -7.83 16.61 -22.62
N PRO A 54 -7.64 17.94 -22.61
CA PRO A 54 -8.03 18.77 -21.48
C PRO A 54 -9.56 18.71 -21.30
N LEU A 55 -9.98 18.17 -20.17
CA LEU A 55 -11.38 18.18 -19.75
C LEU A 55 -11.70 19.54 -19.13
N VAL A 56 -12.76 20.18 -19.62
CA VAL A 56 -13.19 21.48 -19.10
C VAL A 56 -14.06 21.26 -17.88
N PHE A 57 -13.54 21.65 -16.71
CA PHE A 57 -14.27 21.60 -15.45
C PHE A 57 -14.57 23.02 -14.94
N PRO A 58 -15.68 23.22 -14.21
CA PRO A 58 -15.89 24.45 -13.46
C PRO A 58 -14.71 24.73 -12.51
N PRO A 59 -14.29 25.99 -12.30
CA PRO A 59 -13.08 26.33 -11.54
C PRO A 59 -13.03 25.71 -10.15
N LEU A 60 -14.16 25.71 -9.42
CA LEU A 60 -14.26 25.11 -8.10
C LEU A 60 -14.03 23.59 -8.13
N LEU A 61 -14.57 22.90 -9.13
CA LEU A 61 -14.39 21.46 -9.27
C LEU A 61 -12.95 21.13 -9.66
N ALA A 62 -12.36 21.88 -10.60
CA ALA A 62 -10.96 21.75 -10.97
C ALA A 62 -10.02 21.92 -9.76
N ALA A 63 -10.22 22.95 -8.93
CA ALA A 63 -9.41 23.18 -7.74
C ALA A 63 -9.49 22.01 -6.74
N ASN A 64 -10.70 21.49 -6.49
CA ASN A 64 -10.89 20.33 -5.62
C ASN A 64 -10.28 19.04 -6.19
N LEU A 65 -10.41 18.81 -7.50
CA LEU A 65 -9.78 17.67 -8.16
C LEU A 65 -8.25 17.75 -8.09
N THR A 66 -7.67 18.94 -8.28
CA THR A 66 -6.23 19.15 -8.13
C THR A 66 -5.77 18.90 -6.69
N LEU A 67 -6.52 19.37 -5.69
CA LEU A 67 -6.25 19.08 -4.28
C LEU A 67 -6.29 17.57 -4.02
N VAL A 68 -7.35 16.88 -4.41
CA VAL A 68 -7.50 15.43 -4.19
C VAL A 68 -6.43 14.63 -4.94
N ALA A 69 -6.09 15.03 -6.17
CA ALA A 69 -5.02 14.42 -6.95
C ALA A 69 -3.65 14.60 -6.28
N SER A 70 -3.37 15.77 -5.70
CA SER A 70 -2.10 16.05 -5.03
C SER A 70 -1.87 15.18 -3.78
N LEU A 71 -2.93 14.62 -3.18
CA LEU A 71 -2.85 13.70 -2.05
C LEU A 71 -2.46 12.27 -2.43
N MET A 72 -2.27 11.98 -3.72
CA MET A 72 -1.93 10.65 -4.23
C MET A 72 -0.68 10.03 -3.57
N PRO A 73 0.46 10.74 -3.39
CA PRO A 73 1.61 10.16 -2.69
C PRO A 73 1.30 9.78 -1.25
N THR A 74 0.50 10.59 -0.54
CA THR A 74 0.04 10.27 0.82
C THR A 74 -0.84 9.03 0.82
N ALA A 75 -1.81 8.94 -0.09
CA ALA A 75 -2.72 7.80 -0.18
C ALA A 75 -1.97 6.49 -0.48
N ILE A 76 -1.06 6.51 -1.46
CA ILE A 76 -0.22 5.36 -1.82
C ILE A 76 0.70 4.99 -0.64
N THR A 77 1.35 5.96 -0.03
CA THR A 77 2.21 5.72 1.15
C THR A 77 1.40 5.07 2.26
N TRP A 78 0.22 5.61 2.57
CA TRP A 78 -0.65 5.08 3.60
C TRP A 78 -1.07 3.64 3.31
N LEU A 79 -1.44 3.32 2.06
CA LEU A 79 -1.73 1.95 1.64
C LEU A 79 -0.53 1.02 1.88
N ILE A 80 0.65 1.40 1.37
CA ILE A 80 1.88 0.59 1.49
C ILE A 80 2.23 0.36 2.96
N VAL A 81 2.33 1.42 3.77
CA VAL A 81 2.72 1.24 5.19
C VAL A 81 1.66 0.49 6.00
N THR A 82 0.39 0.53 5.60
CA THR A 82 -0.67 -0.28 6.24
C THR A 82 -0.53 -1.76 5.89
N ILE A 83 -0.02 -2.09 4.70
CA ILE A 83 0.22 -3.47 4.26
C ILE A 83 1.50 -4.06 4.87
N PHE A 84 2.58 -3.29 5.02
CA PHE A 84 3.90 -3.82 5.44
C PHE A 84 4.33 -3.51 6.86
N LEU A 85 3.92 -2.39 7.45
CA LEU A 85 4.40 -2.02 8.79
C LEU A 85 3.37 -2.44 9.83
N ASP A 86 3.58 -3.58 10.48
CA ASP A 86 2.69 -4.10 11.52
C ASP A 86 2.55 -3.15 12.74
N PRO A 87 3.63 -2.60 13.34
CA PRO A 87 3.47 -1.69 14.46
C PRO A 87 3.12 -0.25 14.01
N PRO A 88 2.08 0.38 14.60
CA PRO A 88 1.62 1.71 14.19
C PRO A 88 2.67 2.80 14.42
N GLY A 89 3.57 2.64 15.39
CA GLY A 89 4.61 3.63 15.71
C GLY A 89 5.62 3.86 14.58
N ARG A 90 5.89 2.87 13.73
CA ARG A 90 6.84 2.98 12.62
C ARG A 90 6.24 3.66 11.37
N ARG A 91 4.92 3.90 11.34
CA ARG A 91 4.22 4.46 10.17
C ARG A 91 4.29 5.99 10.09
N TRP A 92 4.35 6.66 11.25
CA TRP A 92 4.26 8.12 11.32
C TRP A 92 5.31 8.88 10.50
N PRO A 93 6.61 8.51 10.50
CA PRO A 93 7.60 9.22 9.69
C PRO A 93 7.26 9.20 8.19
N TRP A 94 6.76 8.07 7.68
CA TRP A 94 6.36 7.91 6.28
C TRP A 94 5.12 8.74 5.94
N LEU A 95 4.13 8.79 6.84
CA LEU A 95 2.92 9.59 6.64
C LEU A 95 3.24 11.09 6.66
N VAL A 96 4.10 11.55 7.57
CA VAL A 96 4.54 12.95 7.62
C VAL A 96 5.31 13.30 6.35
N ALA A 97 6.28 12.47 5.94
CA ALA A 97 7.05 12.71 4.72
C ALA A 97 6.16 12.76 3.47
N SER A 98 5.23 11.82 3.33
CA SER A 98 4.33 11.77 2.16
C SER A 98 3.30 12.89 2.14
N PHE A 99 2.84 13.34 3.31
CA PHE A 99 1.99 14.52 3.43
C PHE A 99 2.72 15.80 3.02
N LEU A 100 3.98 15.97 3.44
CA LEU A 100 4.81 17.11 3.01
C LEU A 100 5.02 17.11 1.49
N VAL A 101 5.31 15.96 0.89
CA VAL A 101 5.43 15.82 -0.57
C VAL A 101 4.10 16.17 -1.27
N SER A 102 2.97 15.73 -0.72
CA SER A 102 1.64 16.02 -1.28
C SER A 102 1.29 17.50 -1.20
N ALA A 103 1.60 18.15 -0.07
CA ALA A 103 1.46 19.59 0.09
C ALA A 103 2.36 20.37 -0.90
N HIS A 104 3.59 19.89 -1.10
CA HIS A 104 4.53 20.50 -2.03
C HIS A 104 4.04 20.41 -3.49
N LEU A 105 3.49 19.25 -3.89
CA LEU A 105 2.86 19.07 -5.21
C LEU A 105 1.64 19.96 -5.38
N TYR A 106 0.80 20.10 -4.36
CA TYR A 106 -0.35 21.01 -4.39
C TYR A 106 0.08 22.46 -4.59
N LEU A 107 1.07 22.91 -3.83
CA LEU A 107 1.62 24.26 -3.95
C LEU A 107 2.24 24.49 -5.33
N TYR A 108 3.01 23.53 -5.86
CA TYR A 108 3.55 23.63 -7.21
C TYR A 108 2.44 23.72 -8.28
N ALA A 109 1.36 22.96 -8.12
CA ALA A 109 0.24 22.96 -9.06
C ALA A 109 -0.62 24.24 -9.01
N THR A 110 -0.69 24.91 -7.86
CA THR A 110 -1.58 26.09 -7.65
C THR A 110 -0.86 27.43 -7.63
N ALA A 111 0.41 27.43 -7.22
CA ALA A 111 1.25 28.61 -7.08
C ALA A 111 2.71 28.27 -7.44
N PRO A 112 3.02 27.99 -8.73
CA PRO A 112 4.36 27.58 -9.17
C PRO A 112 5.43 28.62 -8.85
N GLU A 113 5.09 29.90 -8.71
CA GLU A 113 5.99 30.98 -8.29
C GLU A 113 6.51 30.82 -6.86
N MET A 114 5.77 30.11 -6.00
CA MET A 114 6.11 29.94 -4.58
C MET A 114 7.03 28.75 -4.34
N VAL A 115 7.14 27.84 -5.32
CA VAL A 115 7.80 26.54 -5.17
C VAL A 115 8.64 26.22 -6.39
N LEU A 116 9.94 26.01 -6.18
CA LEU A 116 10.82 25.54 -7.24
C LEU A 116 10.48 24.09 -7.64
N PHE A 117 10.48 23.82 -8.94
CA PHE A 117 10.23 22.49 -9.48
C PHE A 117 11.22 21.43 -8.96
N ILE A 118 12.50 21.78 -8.85
CA ILE A 118 13.59 20.87 -8.46
C ILE A 118 13.38 20.23 -7.07
N PRO A 119 13.17 20.99 -5.97
CA PRO A 119 12.92 20.40 -4.66
C PRO A 119 11.61 19.61 -4.61
N CYS A 120 10.59 20.00 -5.39
CA CYS A 120 9.35 19.24 -5.52
C CYS A 120 9.61 17.86 -6.15
N ALA A 121 10.20 17.83 -7.35
CA ALA A 121 10.51 16.62 -8.09
C ALA A 121 11.44 15.68 -7.30
N THR A 122 12.50 16.21 -6.69
CA THR A 122 13.45 15.41 -5.91
C THR A 122 12.82 14.81 -4.65
N SER A 123 11.96 15.56 -3.94
CA SER A 123 11.25 15.04 -2.77
C SER A 123 10.27 13.91 -3.13
N ALA A 124 9.54 14.05 -4.25
CA ALA A 124 8.66 13.00 -4.75
C ALA A 124 9.44 11.77 -5.20
N LEU A 125 10.55 11.96 -5.91
CA LEU A 125 11.44 10.87 -6.34
C LEU A 125 12.02 10.12 -5.14
N ALA A 126 12.50 10.84 -4.13
CA ALA A 126 13.04 10.26 -2.91
C ALA A 126 11.99 9.43 -2.17
N LEU A 127 10.74 9.93 -2.07
CA LEU A 127 9.64 9.20 -1.45
C LEU A 127 9.34 7.89 -2.19
N TYR A 128 9.13 7.92 -3.51
CA TYR A 128 8.82 6.71 -4.27
C TYR A 128 9.98 5.72 -4.29
N ALA A 129 11.23 6.21 -4.35
CA ALA A 129 12.41 5.36 -4.25
C ALA A 129 12.49 4.68 -2.87
N ALA A 130 12.21 5.42 -1.79
CA ALA A 130 12.19 4.87 -0.44
C ALA A 130 11.07 3.83 -0.25
N LEU A 131 9.87 4.07 -0.79
CA LEU A 131 8.76 3.11 -0.77
C LEU A 131 9.06 1.87 -1.59
N PHE A 132 9.71 2.03 -2.74
CA PHE A 132 10.15 0.91 -3.56
C PHE A 132 11.21 0.07 -2.83
N GLY A 133 12.20 0.71 -2.22
CA GLY A 133 13.20 0.05 -1.37
C GLY A 133 12.56 -0.68 -0.18
N LEU A 134 11.59 -0.05 0.48
CA LEU A 134 10.81 -0.66 1.56
C LEU A 134 10.08 -1.93 1.08
N ALA A 135 9.43 -1.87 -0.08
CA ALA A 135 8.73 -3.01 -0.67
C ALA A 135 9.70 -4.18 -0.95
N LEU A 136 10.89 -3.89 -1.49
CA LEU A 136 11.91 -4.90 -1.79
C LEU A 136 12.59 -5.49 -0.55
N TRP A 137 12.75 -4.72 0.53
CA TRP A 137 13.41 -5.20 1.75
C TRP A 137 12.47 -5.90 2.73
N SER A 138 11.21 -5.49 2.81
CA SER A 138 10.26 -6.07 3.77
C SER A 138 10.02 -7.59 3.59
N SER A 139 10.35 -8.14 2.41
CA SER A 139 10.16 -9.56 2.13
C SER A 139 11.19 -10.48 2.79
N ARG A 140 12.29 -9.93 3.35
CA ARG A 140 13.40 -10.72 3.88
C ARG A 140 13.17 -11.24 5.30
N ASP A 141 12.33 -10.55 6.08
CA ASP A 141 12.13 -10.83 7.50
C ASP A 141 10.77 -11.46 7.82
N ASP A 142 9.93 -11.72 6.80
CA ASP A 142 8.63 -12.37 7.00
C ASP A 142 8.81 -13.90 6.93
N LEU A 143 8.20 -14.63 7.87
CA LEU A 143 8.31 -16.08 8.03
C LEU A 143 7.16 -16.83 7.35
N VAL A 144 6.14 -16.12 6.83
CA VAL A 144 4.96 -16.72 6.22
C VAL A 144 5.06 -16.64 4.70
N ASP A 145 5.40 -17.75 4.03
CA ASP A 145 5.64 -17.82 2.57
C ASP A 145 4.56 -17.13 1.70
N CYS A 146 3.28 -17.25 2.08
CA CYS A 146 2.16 -16.61 1.38
C CYS A 146 2.22 -15.07 1.45
N ARG A 147 2.68 -14.51 2.57
CA ARG A 147 2.90 -13.07 2.75
C ARG A 147 4.22 -12.61 2.12
N CYS A 148 5.27 -13.42 2.21
CA CYS A 148 6.61 -13.13 1.69
C CYS A 148 6.65 -12.96 0.17
N ARG A 149 5.85 -13.74 -0.59
CA ARG A 149 5.91 -13.71 -2.05
C ARG A 149 4.94 -12.71 -2.68
N ALA A 150 3.76 -12.53 -2.09
CA ALA A 150 2.67 -11.84 -2.77
C ALA A 150 2.61 -10.33 -2.45
N ARG A 151 2.90 -9.92 -1.21
CA ARG A 151 2.89 -8.50 -0.79
C ARG A 151 3.95 -7.64 -1.49
N PRO A 152 5.25 -8.00 -1.49
CA PRO A 152 6.31 -7.11 -1.97
C PRO A 152 6.24 -6.85 -3.48
N GLY A 153 5.86 -7.85 -4.28
CA GLY A 153 5.74 -7.71 -5.73
C GLY A 153 4.72 -6.63 -6.13
N PHE A 154 3.58 -6.60 -5.45
CA PHE A 154 2.55 -5.60 -5.71
C PHE A 154 2.98 -4.19 -5.31
N ALA A 155 3.53 -4.03 -4.10
CA ALA A 155 3.93 -2.72 -3.63
C ALA A 155 5.13 -2.17 -4.39
N ALA A 156 6.05 -3.04 -4.79
CA ALA A 156 7.13 -2.70 -5.71
C ALA A 156 6.57 -2.27 -7.08
N ALA A 157 5.48 -2.87 -7.57
CA ALA A 157 4.84 -2.44 -8.81
C ALA A 157 4.21 -1.03 -8.69
N ILE A 158 3.48 -0.72 -7.61
CA ILE A 158 2.93 0.64 -7.42
C ILE A 158 4.06 1.66 -7.25
N ALA A 159 4.96 1.41 -6.30
CA ALA A 159 6.03 2.35 -5.99
C ALA A 159 6.99 2.51 -7.18
N GLY A 160 7.25 1.44 -7.91
CA GLY A 160 8.05 1.43 -9.14
C GLY A 160 7.37 2.20 -10.27
N LEU A 161 6.07 2.01 -10.50
CA LEU A 161 5.33 2.82 -11.47
C LEU A 161 5.36 4.31 -11.10
N GLY A 162 5.09 4.64 -9.83
CA GLY A 162 5.19 6.00 -9.32
C GLY A 162 6.59 6.60 -9.52
N LEU A 163 7.64 5.82 -9.24
CA LEU A 163 9.03 6.22 -9.44
C LEU A 163 9.34 6.47 -10.92
N ILE A 164 8.93 5.58 -11.83
CA ILE A 164 9.15 5.72 -13.28
C ILE A 164 8.46 6.96 -13.81
N LEU A 165 7.18 7.15 -13.48
CA LEU A 165 6.40 8.30 -13.94
C LEU A 165 6.95 9.61 -13.39
N THR A 166 7.31 9.65 -12.11
CA THR A 166 7.91 10.83 -11.47
C THR A 166 9.29 11.14 -12.07
N SER A 167 10.09 10.11 -12.37
CA SER A 167 11.39 10.27 -13.04
C SER A 167 11.22 10.85 -14.43
N ALA A 168 10.31 10.30 -15.23
CA ALA A 168 10.04 10.79 -16.58
C ALA A 168 9.64 12.27 -16.58
N GLN A 169 8.82 12.69 -15.61
CA GLN A 169 8.47 14.10 -15.40
C GLN A 169 9.66 14.94 -14.96
N ALA A 170 10.46 14.47 -13.98
CA ALA A 170 11.62 15.18 -13.47
C ALA A 170 12.70 15.44 -14.53
N PHE A 171 12.90 14.49 -15.46
CA PHE A 171 13.87 14.59 -16.55
C PHE A 171 13.34 15.25 -17.81
N GLY A 172 12.09 15.75 -17.81
CA GLY A 172 11.47 16.36 -18.99
C GLY A 172 11.19 15.37 -20.13
N LEU A 173 11.20 14.06 -19.86
CA LEU A 173 10.80 13.01 -20.81
C LEU A 173 9.27 12.94 -20.96
N ALA A 174 8.55 13.55 -20.04
CA ALA A 174 7.09 13.65 -20.02
C ALA A 174 6.67 15.09 -20.31
N GLU A 175 6.63 15.48 -21.58
CA GLU A 175 5.96 16.72 -21.94
C GLU A 175 4.44 16.56 -21.74
N LEU A 176 3.84 17.50 -21.01
CA LEU A 176 2.38 17.57 -20.84
C LEU A 176 1.71 17.62 -22.21
N GLY A 177 0.99 16.57 -22.57
CA GLY A 177 0.22 16.47 -23.82
C GLY A 177 0.81 15.58 -24.89
N GLU A 178 2.01 15.00 -24.69
CA GLU A 178 2.54 13.99 -25.61
C GLU A 178 1.66 12.73 -25.53
N PRO A 179 0.99 12.35 -26.64
CA PRO A 179 -0.02 11.30 -26.60
C PRO A 179 0.59 9.93 -26.31
N GLY A 180 1.87 9.71 -26.63
CA GLY A 180 2.60 8.49 -26.27
C GLY A 180 2.75 8.33 -24.76
N PHE A 181 3.29 9.36 -24.09
CA PHE A 181 3.47 9.36 -22.64
C PHE A 181 2.15 9.20 -21.87
N ALA A 182 1.09 9.91 -22.29
CA ALA A 182 -0.21 9.79 -21.63
C ALA A 182 -0.79 8.38 -21.73
N LEU A 183 -0.60 7.72 -22.87
CA LEU A 183 -1.07 6.36 -23.13
C LEU A 183 -0.22 5.31 -22.39
N LEU A 184 1.09 5.54 -22.27
CA LEU A 184 1.98 4.76 -21.40
C LEU A 184 1.56 4.88 -19.93
N GLN A 185 1.27 6.09 -19.48
CA GLN A 185 0.81 6.36 -18.11
C GLN A 185 -0.53 5.66 -17.83
N SER A 186 -1.53 5.81 -18.71
CA SER A 186 -2.85 5.20 -18.49
C SER A 186 -2.83 3.68 -18.61
N SER A 187 -2.06 3.12 -19.56
CA SER A 187 -1.89 1.66 -19.68
C SER A 187 -1.11 1.06 -18.50
N GLY A 188 -0.02 1.68 -18.07
CA GLY A 188 0.75 1.25 -16.90
C GLY A 188 -0.06 1.30 -15.62
N THR A 189 -0.83 2.39 -15.42
CA THR A 189 -1.73 2.52 -14.27
C THR A 189 -2.82 1.45 -14.29
N LEU A 190 -3.44 1.20 -15.44
CA LEU A 190 -4.46 0.16 -15.57
C LEU A 190 -3.87 -1.22 -15.27
N ALA A 191 -2.69 -1.54 -15.81
CA ALA A 191 -2.03 -2.82 -15.59
C ALA A 191 -1.72 -3.05 -14.11
N VAL A 192 -1.15 -2.06 -13.41
CA VAL A 192 -0.86 -2.15 -11.97
C VAL A 192 -2.15 -2.24 -11.15
N THR A 193 -3.18 -1.48 -11.52
CA THR A 193 -4.50 -1.52 -10.83
C THR A 193 -5.18 -2.88 -11.02
N PHE A 194 -5.11 -3.46 -12.22
CA PHE A 194 -5.64 -4.78 -12.50
C PHE A 194 -4.89 -5.87 -11.74
N ALA A 195 -3.55 -5.80 -11.73
CA ALA A 195 -2.72 -6.70 -10.93
C ALA A 195 -3.05 -6.56 -9.44
N PHE A 196 -3.30 -5.33 -8.94
CA PHE A 196 -3.74 -5.11 -7.57
C PHE A 196 -5.08 -5.79 -7.29
N ALA A 197 -6.07 -5.55 -8.16
CA ALA A 197 -7.41 -6.08 -7.98
C ALA A 197 -7.40 -7.61 -7.98
N ALA A 198 -6.71 -8.23 -8.95
CA ALA A 198 -6.54 -9.67 -9.03
C ALA A 198 -5.82 -10.23 -7.78
N TRP A 199 -4.83 -9.50 -7.27
CA TRP A 199 -4.14 -9.88 -6.04
C TRP A 199 -5.02 -9.74 -4.79
N ILE A 200 -5.68 -8.62 -4.58
CA ILE A 200 -6.41 -8.38 -3.32
C ILE A 200 -7.74 -9.13 -3.25
N LEU A 201 -8.36 -9.45 -4.39
CA LEU A 201 -9.62 -10.19 -4.47
C LEU A 201 -9.44 -11.72 -4.39
N HIS A 202 -8.21 -12.21 -4.39
CA HIS A 202 -7.97 -13.64 -4.22
C HIS A 202 -8.42 -14.08 -2.81
N PRO A 203 -9.10 -15.24 -2.67
CA PRO A 203 -9.79 -15.66 -1.45
C PRO A 203 -8.88 -16.18 -0.31
N ASP A 204 -7.76 -15.52 -0.04
CA ASP A 204 -6.80 -15.93 0.99
C ASP A 204 -6.82 -14.96 2.19
N GLU A 205 -7.31 -15.46 3.32
CA GLU A 205 -7.50 -14.72 4.58
C GLU A 205 -6.18 -14.15 5.15
N ALA A 206 -5.03 -14.73 4.79
CA ALA A 206 -3.73 -14.32 5.32
C ALA A 206 -3.17 -13.03 4.71
N ARG A 207 -3.79 -12.47 3.66
CA ARG A 207 -3.23 -11.35 2.88
C ARG A 207 -3.25 -10.02 3.61
N TRP A 208 -4.27 -9.73 4.43
CA TRP A 208 -4.34 -8.45 5.15
C TRP A 208 -3.77 -8.55 6.58
N PRO A 209 -2.88 -7.62 6.99
CA PRO A 209 -2.45 -7.53 8.38
C PRO A 209 -3.64 -7.15 9.26
N GLY A 210 -3.91 -7.97 10.29
CA GLY A 210 -5.06 -7.75 11.17
C GLY A 210 -6.41 -7.95 10.48
N ALA A 211 -6.52 -8.86 9.49
CA ALA A 211 -7.79 -9.43 9.08
C ALA A 211 -8.58 -9.73 10.35
N ALA A 212 -9.78 -9.13 10.45
CA ALA A 212 -10.49 -8.95 11.70
C ALA A 212 -10.57 -10.28 12.45
N THR A 213 -9.65 -10.48 13.39
CA THR A 213 -9.70 -11.54 14.38
C THR A 213 -10.69 -11.07 15.44
N GLU A 214 -11.88 -10.68 14.98
CA GLU A 214 -13.14 -10.88 15.70
C GLU A 214 -13.74 -12.24 15.33
N ALA A 215 -12.98 -13.11 14.65
CA ALA A 215 -12.99 -14.50 15.06
C ALA A 215 -12.60 -14.51 16.53
N ALA A 216 -13.62 -14.45 17.40
CA ALA A 216 -13.52 -14.78 18.81
C ALA A 216 -12.46 -15.86 18.93
N ALA A 217 -11.37 -15.57 19.66
CA ALA A 217 -10.35 -16.57 19.99
C ALA A 217 -11.10 -17.87 20.20
N PRO A 218 -10.83 -18.93 19.38
CA PRO A 218 -11.72 -20.07 19.29
C PRO A 218 -12.10 -20.42 20.71
N ARG A 219 -13.38 -20.20 21.06
CA ARG A 219 -13.84 -20.51 22.41
C ARG A 219 -13.39 -21.94 22.58
N PRO A 220 -12.50 -22.24 23.55
CA PRO A 220 -11.87 -23.53 23.61
C PRO A 220 -12.99 -24.55 23.52
N SER A 221 -12.98 -25.34 22.45
CA SER A 221 -13.82 -26.51 22.38
C SER A 221 -13.62 -27.21 23.72
N PRO A 222 -14.67 -27.60 24.46
CA PRO A 222 -14.53 -28.25 25.77
C PRO A 222 -13.97 -29.69 25.62
N THR A 223 -13.10 -29.89 24.65
CA THR A 223 -12.27 -31.07 24.47
C THR A 223 -10.85 -30.74 24.90
N GLN A 224 -10.54 -31.27 26.09
CA GLN A 224 -9.23 -31.73 26.57
C GLN A 224 -8.36 -30.75 27.38
N ASP A 225 -8.52 -30.86 28.70
CA ASP A 225 -7.66 -30.34 29.78
C ASP A 225 -6.14 -30.46 29.57
N VAL A 226 -5.69 -31.35 28.66
CA VAL A 226 -4.29 -31.64 28.35
C VAL A 226 -3.54 -30.39 27.84
N ASP A 227 -4.21 -29.50 27.12
CA ASP A 227 -3.56 -28.33 26.50
C ASP A 227 -3.34 -27.17 27.47
N THR A 228 -4.12 -27.08 28.55
CA THR A 228 -3.97 -26.00 29.55
C THR A 228 -2.72 -26.19 30.39
N ALA A 229 -2.41 -27.44 30.77
CA ALA A 229 -1.19 -27.78 31.50
C ALA A 229 0.06 -27.56 30.65
N LEU A 230 0.03 -27.96 29.37
CA LEU A 230 1.13 -27.69 28.44
C LEU A 230 1.34 -26.19 28.22
N MET A 231 0.26 -25.44 28.00
CA MET A 231 0.32 -23.98 27.86
C MET A 231 0.81 -23.28 29.13
N ALA A 232 0.45 -23.77 30.32
CA ALA A 232 0.98 -23.25 31.58
C ALA A 232 2.48 -23.49 31.70
N ARG A 233 2.97 -24.67 31.29
CA ARG A 233 4.40 -25.01 31.29
C ARG A 233 5.20 -24.19 30.27
N ILE A 234 4.64 -23.98 29.08
CA ILE A 234 5.24 -23.09 28.07
C ILE A 234 5.33 -21.66 28.61
N ARG A 235 4.25 -21.11 29.18
CA ARG A 235 4.26 -19.76 29.76
C ARG A 235 5.24 -19.63 30.92
N ALA A 236 5.36 -20.65 31.77
CA ALA A 236 6.32 -20.67 32.87
C ALA A 236 7.77 -20.69 32.34
N ALA A 237 8.07 -21.52 31.33
CA ALA A 237 9.38 -21.57 30.69
C ALA A 237 9.73 -20.23 30.00
N MET A 238 8.75 -19.60 29.34
CA MET A 238 8.91 -18.26 28.75
C MET A 238 9.15 -17.18 29.82
N GLY A 239 8.46 -17.26 30.96
CA GLY A 239 8.67 -16.38 32.12
C GLY A 239 10.03 -16.58 32.78
N ALA A 240 10.57 -17.79 32.75
CA ALA A 240 11.92 -18.12 33.21
C ALA A 240 13.04 -17.67 32.24
N GLY A 241 12.68 -17.19 31.04
CA GLY A 241 13.63 -16.64 30.08
C GLY A 241 14.25 -17.66 29.14
N ILE A 242 13.66 -18.84 28.97
CA ILE A 242 14.16 -19.91 28.08
C ILE A 242 14.45 -19.44 26.64
N TRP A 243 13.69 -18.44 26.17
CA TRP A 243 13.84 -17.81 24.86
C TRP A 243 15.15 -17.03 24.69
N ARG A 244 15.92 -16.84 25.77
CA ARG A 244 17.25 -16.20 25.76
C ARG A 244 18.38 -17.21 25.61
N GLU A 245 18.09 -18.51 25.67
CA GLU A 245 19.10 -19.55 25.47
C GLU A 245 19.49 -19.63 24.00
N GLU A 246 20.77 -19.44 23.72
CA GLU A 246 21.33 -19.57 22.37
C GLU A 246 21.21 -21.03 21.90
N GLY A 247 20.59 -21.26 20.75
CA GLY A 247 20.42 -22.60 20.19
C GLY A 247 19.17 -23.37 20.64
N LEU A 248 18.16 -22.69 21.20
CA LEU A 248 16.88 -23.31 21.53
C LEU A 248 16.19 -23.87 20.26
N THR A 249 16.20 -25.20 20.11
CA THR A 249 15.47 -25.90 19.05
C THR A 249 14.10 -26.35 19.55
N ILE A 250 13.18 -26.65 18.62
CA ILE A 250 11.85 -27.19 18.95
C ILE A 250 11.99 -28.49 19.77
N GLY A 251 12.95 -29.35 19.43
CA GLY A 251 13.25 -30.56 20.19
C GLY A 251 13.81 -30.34 21.59
N ALA A 252 14.70 -29.36 21.75
CA ALA A 252 15.20 -29.01 23.08
C ALA A 252 14.06 -28.50 23.97
N LEU A 253 13.16 -27.69 23.41
CA LEU A 253 11.99 -27.18 24.10
C LEU A 253 10.98 -28.31 24.41
N ALA A 254 10.70 -29.21 23.46
CA ALA A 254 9.82 -30.36 23.65
C ALA A 254 10.36 -31.32 24.73
N THR A 255 11.68 -31.53 24.75
CA THR A 255 12.37 -32.34 25.77
C THR A 255 12.24 -31.70 27.16
N GLN A 256 12.48 -30.39 27.31
CA GLN A 256 12.30 -29.70 28.59
C GLN A 256 10.83 -29.67 29.03
N LEU A 257 9.92 -29.58 28.08
CA LEU A 257 8.48 -29.65 28.31
C LEU A 257 7.96 -31.09 28.38
N VAL A 258 8.82 -32.11 28.36
CA VAL A 258 8.43 -33.53 28.47
C VAL A 258 7.21 -33.85 27.60
N VAL A 259 7.25 -33.38 26.35
CA VAL A 259 6.25 -33.67 25.31
C VAL A 259 6.98 -34.24 24.10
N PRO A 260 6.33 -35.15 23.35
CA PRO A 260 6.88 -35.61 22.07
C PRO A 260 7.02 -34.44 21.09
N GLU A 261 8.07 -34.47 20.27
CA GLU A 261 8.26 -33.55 19.13
C GLU A 261 7.14 -33.68 18.09
#